data_AF-A0A1M6ND45-F1
#
_entry.id   AF-A0A1M6ND45-F1
#
_cell.length_a   1.000
_cell.length_b   1.000
_cell.length_c   1.000
_cell.angle_alpha   90.00
_cell.angle_beta   90.00
_cell.angle_gamma   90.00
#
_symmetry.space_group_name_H-M   'P 1'
#
loop_
_entity.id
_entity.type
_entity.pdbx_description
1 polymer ?
#
loop_
_entity_poly.entity_id
_entity_poly.type
_entity_poly.pdbx_seq_one_letter_code
_entity_poly.pdbx_strand_id
1 'polypeptide(L)'
;MNFMKIKKGLSLILISGILMITGCQSKSTMNKSEISTNKNTNQNVEANQSINKEQAKEIAIKAFEKYFNKKINVKNLFEEVELEKNEAKDNQPKISNWHVCWSTFNITKLKDLDEQMKIWEKANNDDEKKIGKKIDKLNNEYKKALTYWAIIDEKSGKILNIGMRDGRRNSKLSNEELEKTETKLKEKTIALNELEKFEGKKIDITKLNEEINVKGNEFEFVWSNDVDWTNNTKERKVIEYYVTINKETGEIQEIGNGNEILKNSAKQPTYPNYSTEEGKKIAFDFIKKHKYVANMNDMKFLRYMNADPEIALFEVDFTYGKDEKTENTKVIRVYIDKSNNDVVGMSRRFETTNTNENNK
;
A
#
# COMPACT_ATOMS: atom_id res chain seq x y z
N MET A 1 32.56 -31.86 -45.86
CA MET A 1 32.01 -30.64 -45.23
C MET A 1 30.74 -31.04 -44.50
N ASN A 2 30.84 -31.24 -43.19
CA ASN A 2 29.75 -31.69 -42.32
C ASN A 2 28.97 -30.48 -41.79
N PHE A 3 27.75 -30.25 -42.31
CA PHE A 3 26.79 -29.30 -41.74
C PHE A 3 25.66 -30.08 -41.07
N MET A 4 25.93 -30.65 -39.90
CA MET A 4 24.90 -31.22 -39.03
C MET A 4 25.44 -31.17 -37.60
N LYS A 5 25.11 -30.11 -36.84
CA LYS A 5 25.20 -30.08 -35.36
C LYS A 5 24.78 -28.73 -34.72
N ILE A 6 23.76 -28.01 -35.20
CA ILE A 6 23.19 -26.87 -34.43
C ILE A 6 21.68 -26.78 -34.67
N LYS A 7 20.87 -27.67 -34.07
CA LYS A 7 19.40 -27.49 -33.99
C LYS A 7 18.73 -27.99 -32.70
N LYS A 8 19.40 -28.79 -31.87
CA LYS A 8 18.81 -29.34 -30.63
C LYS A 8 18.77 -28.34 -29.45
N GLY A 9 19.32 -27.14 -29.59
CA GLY A 9 19.40 -26.16 -28.49
C GLY A 9 18.20 -25.21 -28.36
N LEU A 10 17.41 -25.01 -29.42
CA LEU A 10 16.34 -24.00 -29.41
C LEU A 10 15.00 -24.51 -28.86
N SER A 11 14.73 -25.83 -28.87
CA SER A 11 13.45 -26.38 -28.38
C SER A 11 13.38 -26.48 -26.86
N LEU A 12 14.51 -26.73 -26.18
CA LEU A 12 14.58 -26.81 -24.72
C LEU A 12 14.35 -25.45 -24.03
N ILE A 13 14.65 -24.33 -24.69
CA ILE A 13 14.49 -22.97 -24.14
C ILE A 13 13.02 -22.50 -24.22
N LEU A 14 12.18 -23.11 -25.07
CA LEU A 14 10.76 -22.80 -25.17
C LEU A 14 9.92 -23.53 -24.11
N ILE A 15 10.35 -24.72 -23.69
CA ILE A 15 9.68 -25.54 -22.66
C ILE A 15 9.94 -24.98 -21.26
N SER A 16 11.12 -24.41 -21.00
CA SER A 16 11.38 -23.70 -19.75
C SER A 16 10.54 -22.42 -19.60
N GLY A 17 10.05 -21.84 -20.71
CA GLY A 17 9.12 -20.71 -20.72
C GLY A 17 7.66 -21.09 -20.43
N ILE A 18 7.23 -22.29 -20.81
CA ILE A 18 5.86 -22.80 -20.57
C ILE A 18 5.75 -23.43 -19.18
N LEU A 19 6.87 -23.97 -18.67
CA LEU A 19 7.03 -24.31 -17.25
C LEU A 19 7.09 -23.07 -16.34
N MET A 20 7.09 -21.82 -16.83
CA MET A 20 7.00 -20.62 -15.96
C MET A 20 5.58 -20.32 -15.45
N ILE A 21 4.75 -21.35 -15.28
CA ILE A 21 3.81 -21.42 -14.14
C ILE A 21 4.51 -22.09 -12.93
N THR A 22 5.84 -22.24 -12.97
CA THR A 22 6.69 -22.23 -11.78
C THR A 22 6.77 -20.81 -11.25
N GLY A 23 5.74 -20.43 -10.49
CA GLY A 23 5.93 -19.55 -9.33
C GLY A 23 6.90 -20.14 -8.29
N CYS A 24 7.41 -21.35 -8.51
CA CYS A 24 8.48 -22.01 -7.76
C CYS A 24 9.84 -21.83 -8.45
N GLN A 25 10.53 -20.72 -8.20
CA GLN A 25 12.00 -20.65 -8.03
C GLN A 25 12.43 -19.20 -7.72
N SER A 26 12.32 -18.80 -6.45
CA SER A 26 13.19 -17.78 -5.87
C SER A 26 14.02 -18.43 -4.76
N LYS A 27 15.24 -18.86 -5.10
CA LYS A 27 16.32 -18.96 -4.11
C LYS A 27 16.74 -17.52 -3.79
N SER A 28 16.18 -16.96 -2.72
CA SER A 28 16.80 -15.85 -2.01
C SER A 28 17.25 -16.40 -0.65
N THR A 29 18.56 -16.51 -0.48
CA THR A 29 19.20 -16.75 0.81
C THR A 29 18.85 -15.57 1.73
N MET A 30 17.86 -15.73 2.61
CA MET A 30 17.59 -14.74 3.65
C MET A 30 18.57 -14.97 4.81
N ASN A 31 19.41 -13.97 5.05
CA ASN A 31 20.17 -13.85 6.29
C ASN A 31 19.19 -13.72 7.47
N LYS A 32 19.46 -14.50 8.51
CA LYS A 32 18.87 -14.36 9.84
C LYS A 32 19.14 -12.94 10.37
N SER A 33 18.09 -12.18 10.67
CA SER A 33 18.15 -11.17 11.72
C SER A 33 17.19 -11.59 12.83
N GLU A 34 17.69 -11.50 14.05
CA GLU A 34 17.05 -12.00 15.26
C GLU A 34 15.77 -11.23 15.61
N ILE A 35 14.80 -12.00 16.07
CA ILE A 35 13.53 -11.58 16.64
C ILE A 35 13.83 -10.83 17.95
N SER A 36 13.49 -9.54 17.98
CA SER A 36 13.18 -8.85 19.22
C SER A 36 11.68 -8.97 19.47
N THR A 37 11.32 -9.80 20.43
CA THR A 37 9.96 -9.98 20.96
C THR A 37 9.39 -8.66 21.47
N ASN A 38 8.15 -8.34 21.07
CA ASN A 38 7.20 -7.80 22.05
C ASN A 38 5.77 -8.25 21.75
N LYS A 39 5.12 -8.75 22.80
CA LYS A 39 3.78 -9.36 22.82
C LYS A 39 2.73 -8.26 22.93
N ASN A 40 1.66 -8.38 22.13
CA ASN A 40 0.25 -8.18 22.53
C ASN A 40 -0.63 -8.54 21.32
N THR A 41 -1.03 -9.81 21.18
CA THR A 41 -2.26 -10.40 21.71
C THR A 41 -3.53 -9.69 21.23
N ASN A 42 -3.98 -10.04 20.03
CA ASN A 42 -5.40 -10.24 19.76
C ASN A 42 -5.56 -11.68 19.29
N GLN A 43 -5.91 -12.55 20.24
CA GLN A 43 -6.29 -13.93 20.00
C GLN A 43 -7.67 -13.94 19.32
N ASN A 44 -7.70 -14.19 18.02
CA ASN A 44 -8.78 -14.99 17.45
C ASN A 44 -8.28 -16.42 17.42
N VAL A 45 -8.70 -17.19 18.41
CA VAL A 45 -8.68 -18.65 18.35
C VAL A 45 -9.86 -19.05 17.47
N GLU A 46 -9.63 -19.24 16.18
CA GLU A 46 -10.56 -19.96 15.31
C GLU A 46 -9.82 -21.04 14.52
N ALA A 47 -10.15 -22.29 14.91
CA ALA A 47 -10.01 -23.58 14.23
C ALA A 47 -8.79 -23.85 13.32
N ASN A 48 -7.99 -24.83 13.74
CA ASN A 48 -6.99 -25.61 12.98
C ASN A 48 -7.53 -26.36 11.73
N GLN A 49 -8.61 -25.91 11.09
CA GLN A 49 -9.11 -26.53 9.86
C GLN A 49 -8.47 -25.86 8.64
N SER A 50 -7.81 -26.66 7.82
CA SER A 50 -7.35 -26.22 6.50
C SER A 50 -8.52 -25.71 5.67
N ILE A 51 -8.27 -24.66 4.88
CA ILE A 51 -9.26 -24.15 3.95
C ILE A 51 -9.48 -25.18 2.84
N ASN A 52 -10.72 -25.32 2.40
CA ASN A 52 -11.08 -26.16 1.27
C ASN A 52 -10.95 -25.40 -0.07
N LYS A 53 -11.16 -26.13 -1.17
CA LYS A 53 -11.08 -25.61 -2.54
C LYS A 53 -11.97 -24.39 -2.79
N GLU A 54 -13.21 -24.41 -2.30
CA GLU A 54 -14.17 -23.31 -2.54
C GLU A 54 -13.84 -22.08 -1.69
N GLN A 55 -13.39 -22.28 -0.45
CA GLN A 55 -12.87 -21.19 0.39
C GLN A 55 -11.65 -20.52 -0.26
N ALA A 56 -10.72 -21.29 -0.82
CA ALA A 56 -9.57 -20.74 -1.55
C ALA A 56 -10.00 -19.90 -2.76
N LYS A 57 -11.03 -20.33 -3.50
CA LYS A 57 -11.59 -19.56 -4.62
C LYS A 57 -12.22 -18.24 -4.17
N GLU A 58 -13.02 -18.26 -3.10
CA GLU A 58 -13.62 -17.05 -2.54
C GLU A 58 -12.56 -16.04 -2.07
N ILE A 59 -11.51 -16.53 -1.39
CA ILE A 59 -10.38 -15.71 -0.95
C ILE A 59 -9.70 -15.06 -2.15
N ALA A 60 -9.40 -15.84 -3.20
CA ALA A 60 -8.79 -15.32 -4.42
C ALA A 60 -9.66 -14.22 -5.07
N ILE A 61 -10.97 -14.46 -5.27
CA ILE A 61 -11.88 -13.49 -5.87
C ILE A 61 -11.91 -12.17 -5.08
N LYS A 62 -12.07 -12.25 -3.76
CA LYS A 62 -12.07 -11.06 -2.88
C LYS A 62 -10.75 -10.30 -2.95
N ALA A 63 -9.63 -11.01 -3.09
CA ALA A 63 -8.32 -10.40 -3.17
C ALA A 63 -8.05 -9.66 -4.48
N PHE A 64 -8.61 -10.12 -5.60
CA PHE A 64 -8.53 -9.38 -6.85
C PHE A 64 -9.28 -8.04 -6.80
N GLU A 65 -10.43 -8.03 -6.11
CA GLU A 65 -11.14 -6.78 -5.83
C GLU A 65 -10.33 -5.90 -4.88
N LYS A 66 -9.79 -6.46 -3.79
CA LYS A 66 -9.00 -5.71 -2.79
C LYS A 66 -7.72 -5.10 -3.37
N TYR A 67 -6.90 -5.89 -4.07
CA TYR A 67 -5.54 -5.48 -4.46
C TYR A 67 -5.42 -4.90 -5.86
N PHE A 68 -6.38 -5.19 -6.74
CA PHE A 68 -6.36 -4.70 -8.13
C PHE A 68 -7.63 -3.95 -8.52
N ASN A 69 -8.54 -3.70 -7.57
CA ASN A 69 -9.87 -3.10 -7.83
C ASN A 69 -10.59 -3.82 -8.98
N LYS A 70 -10.49 -5.15 -9.03
CA LYS A 70 -11.03 -5.94 -10.13
C LYS A 70 -12.01 -7.01 -9.69
N LYS A 71 -13.28 -6.79 -10.03
CA LYS A 71 -14.33 -7.80 -9.94
C LYS A 71 -14.13 -8.84 -11.04
N ILE A 72 -13.89 -10.09 -10.64
CA ILE A 72 -13.73 -11.20 -11.57
C ILE A 72 -15.07 -11.85 -11.85
N ASN A 73 -15.39 -12.04 -13.13
CA ASN A 73 -16.47 -12.90 -13.56
C ASN A 73 -15.91 -14.23 -14.09
N VAL A 74 -15.99 -15.27 -13.27
CA VAL A 74 -15.39 -16.59 -13.57
C VAL A 74 -16.24 -17.45 -14.51
N LYS A 75 -17.50 -17.08 -14.80
CA LYS A 75 -18.47 -17.95 -15.48
C LYS A 75 -18.03 -18.43 -16.86
N ASN A 76 -17.25 -17.61 -17.58
CA ASN A 76 -16.78 -17.90 -18.94
C ASN A 76 -15.27 -18.17 -19.00
N LEU A 77 -14.65 -18.49 -17.86
CA LEU A 77 -13.22 -18.78 -17.77
C LEU A 77 -13.00 -20.26 -17.51
N PHE A 78 -11.93 -20.80 -18.07
CA PHE A 78 -11.43 -22.10 -17.67
C PHE A 78 -10.85 -21.98 -16.27
N GLU A 79 -11.32 -22.84 -15.36
CA GLU A 79 -10.89 -22.89 -13.97
C GLU A 79 -9.93 -24.06 -13.77
N GLU A 80 -8.81 -23.78 -13.11
CA GLU A 80 -7.87 -24.78 -12.61
C GLU A 80 -7.58 -24.45 -11.14
N VAL A 81 -7.92 -25.39 -10.25
CA VAL A 81 -7.65 -25.24 -8.82
C VAL A 81 -7.07 -26.54 -8.28
N GLU A 82 -5.81 -26.46 -7.84
CA GLU A 82 -5.02 -27.60 -7.42
C GLU A 82 -4.40 -27.34 -6.05
N LEU A 83 -4.28 -28.39 -5.24
CA LEU A 83 -3.57 -28.35 -3.96
C LEU A 83 -2.16 -28.92 -4.18
N GLU A 84 -1.16 -28.05 -4.17
CA GLU A 84 0.24 -28.47 -4.25
C GLU A 84 0.74 -28.81 -2.84
N LYS A 85 1.03 -30.09 -2.61
CA LYS A 85 1.62 -30.59 -1.36
C LYS A 85 3.12 -30.73 -1.56
N ASN A 86 3.89 -29.77 -1.06
CA ASN A 86 5.34 -29.86 -1.09
C ASN A 86 5.82 -30.77 0.04
N GLU A 87 6.55 -31.83 -0.28
CA GLU A 87 7.20 -32.67 0.71
C GLU A 87 8.24 -31.85 1.49
N ALA A 88 8.33 -32.11 2.79
CA ALA A 88 9.35 -31.51 3.63
C ALA A 88 10.73 -31.95 3.10
N LYS A 89 11.51 -31.01 2.59
CA LYS A 89 12.96 -31.21 2.42
C LYS A 89 13.63 -30.98 3.76
N ASP A 90 14.71 -31.70 4.05
CA ASP A 90 15.42 -31.69 5.34
C ASP A 90 15.40 -30.31 6.03
N ASN A 91 14.82 -30.27 7.23
CA ASN A 91 14.64 -29.08 8.08
C ASN A 91 13.67 -27.97 7.59
N GLN A 92 12.82 -28.21 6.59
CA GLN A 92 11.74 -27.30 6.22
C GLN A 92 10.35 -27.88 6.57
N PRO A 93 9.43 -27.07 7.12
CA PRO A 93 8.07 -27.51 7.37
C PRO A 93 7.39 -27.91 6.06
N LYS A 94 6.49 -28.90 6.14
CA LYS A 94 5.61 -29.26 5.02
C LYS A 94 4.73 -28.07 4.68
N ILE A 95 4.90 -27.50 3.50
CA ILE A 95 4.08 -26.39 2.99
C ILE A 95 3.06 -26.97 2.02
N SER A 96 1.80 -26.61 2.16
CA SER A 96 0.72 -27.02 1.26
C SER A 96 -0.06 -25.79 0.87
N ASN A 97 -0.22 -25.58 -0.44
CA ASN A 97 -0.76 -24.35 -1.00
C ASN A 97 -1.85 -24.66 -2.02
N TRP A 98 -2.91 -23.88 -1.98
CA TRP A 98 -3.89 -23.82 -3.06
C TRP A 98 -3.38 -22.93 -4.18
N HIS A 99 -3.43 -23.46 -5.40
CA HIS A 99 -3.15 -22.75 -6.64
C HIS A 99 -4.47 -22.56 -7.34
N VAL A 100 -4.95 -21.32 -7.42
CA VAL A 100 -6.23 -20.97 -8.03
C VAL A 100 -5.96 -20.20 -9.31
N CYS A 101 -6.50 -20.65 -10.44
CA CYS A 101 -6.31 -20.03 -11.75
C CYS A 101 -7.62 -19.96 -12.53
N TRP A 102 -7.89 -18.80 -13.13
CA TRP A 102 -8.94 -18.62 -14.13
C TRP A 102 -8.36 -18.01 -15.40
N SER A 103 -8.63 -18.60 -16.56
CA SER A 103 -8.10 -18.13 -17.84
C SER A 103 -9.09 -18.21 -18.98
N THR A 104 -9.00 -17.29 -19.94
CA THR A 104 -9.71 -17.42 -21.23
C THR A 104 -9.11 -18.51 -22.12
N PHE A 105 -7.94 -19.03 -21.77
CA PHE A 105 -7.26 -20.12 -22.46
C PHE A 105 -7.39 -21.41 -21.65
N ASN A 106 -7.75 -22.50 -22.33
CA ASN A 106 -7.79 -23.81 -21.68
C ASN A 106 -6.36 -24.35 -21.51
N ILE A 107 -5.86 -24.26 -20.28
CA ILE A 107 -4.51 -24.66 -19.89
C ILE A 107 -4.26 -26.17 -20.04
N THR A 108 -5.31 -27.01 -20.03
CA THR A 108 -5.16 -28.47 -20.25
C THR A 108 -4.59 -28.77 -21.63
N LYS A 109 -4.82 -27.90 -22.62
CA LYS A 109 -4.24 -28.02 -23.97
C LYS A 109 -2.71 -27.99 -23.96
N LEU A 110 -2.09 -27.40 -22.94
CA LEU A 110 -0.63 -27.41 -22.76
C LEU A 110 -0.15 -28.72 -22.11
N LYS A 111 -0.92 -29.28 -21.17
CA LYS A 111 -0.62 -30.60 -20.57
C LYS A 111 -0.66 -31.71 -21.63
N ASP A 112 -1.69 -31.72 -22.47
CA ASP A 112 -1.83 -32.68 -23.60
C ASP A 112 -0.67 -32.56 -24.60
N LEU A 113 -0.12 -31.36 -24.76
CA LEU A 113 1.01 -31.08 -25.63
C LEU A 113 2.32 -31.59 -25.03
N ASP A 114 2.54 -31.42 -23.73
CA ASP A 114 3.72 -31.94 -23.02
C ASP A 114 3.79 -33.48 -23.10
N GLU A 115 2.65 -34.16 -22.94
CA GLU A 115 2.57 -35.60 -23.14
C GLU A 115 2.87 -36.01 -24.59
N GLN A 116 2.34 -35.27 -25.57
CA GLN A 116 2.67 -35.48 -26.99
C GLN A 116 4.16 -35.23 -27.27
N MET A 117 4.81 -34.30 -26.57
CA MET A 117 6.25 -34.03 -26.70
C MET A 117 7.11 -35.17 -26.12
N LYS A 118 6.71 -35.78 -25.00
CA LYS A 118 7.38 -36.97 -24.44
C LYS A 118 7.33 -38.17 -25.38
N ILE A 119 6.25 -38.30 -26.14
CA ILE A 119 6.12 -39.31 -27.20
C ILE A 119 6.98 -38.93 -28.42
N TRP A 120 7.07 -37.63 -28.74
CA TRP A 120 7.80 -37.06 -29.88
C TRP A 120 9.33 -37.20 -29.79
N GLU A 121 9.93 -37.25 -28.60
CA GLU A 121 11.38 -37.54 -28.46
C GLU A 121 11.81 -38.87 -29.12
N LYS A 122 10.84 -39.70 -29.55
CA LYS A 122 11.03 -40.98 -30.23
C LYS A 122 10.58 -41.00 -31.71
N ALA A 123 10.19 -39.87 -32.32
CA ALA A 123 9.55 -39.81 -33.65
C ALA A 123 10.38 -39.14 -34.78
N ASN A 124 9.98 -39.33 -36.04
CA ASN A 124 10.66 -38.87 -37.26
C ASN A 124 10.46 -37.35 -37.59
N ASN A 125 11.27 -36.83 -38.52
CA ASN A 125 11.39 -35.38 -38.85
C ASN A 125 10.09 -34.65 -39.31
N ASP A 126 9.13 -35.33 -39.95
CA ASP A 126 7.90 -34.66 -40.45
C ASP A 126 6.90 -34.33 -39.33
N ASP A 127 6.87 -35.15 -38.28
CA ASP A 127 6.03 -34.93 -37.11
C ASP A 127 6.52 -33.72 -36.30
N GLU A 128 7.82 -33.46 -36.30
CA GLU A 128 8.45 -32.31 -35.64
C GLU A 128 7.90 -30.97 -36.16
N LYS A 129 7.79 -30.81 -37.49
CA LYS A 129 7.30 -29.55 -38.08
C LYS A 129 5.82 -29.30 -37.78
N LYS A 130 5.01 -30.37 -37.72
CA LYS A 130 3.58 -30.29 -37.43
C LYS A 130 3.33 -29.97 -35.95
N ILE A 131 4.07 -30.63 -35.05
CA ILE A 131 4.01 -30.38 -33.61
C ILE A 131 4.49 -28.95 -33.33
N GLY A 132 5.64 -28.53 -33.86
CA GLY A 132 6.16 -27.17 -33.68
C GLY A 132 5.14 -26.07 -34.02
N LYS A 133 4.44 -26.18 -35.16
CA LYS A 133 3.35 -25.25 -35.52
C LYS A 133 2.20 -25.24 -34.52
N LYS A 134 1.86 -26.40 -33.93
CA LYS A 134 0.82 -26.51 -32.90
C LYS A 134 1.27 -25.84 -31.60
N ILE A 135 2.53 -26.00 -31.21
CA ILE A 135 3.14 -25.31 -30.06
C ILE A 135 3.07 -23.80 -30.25
N ASP A 136 3.52 -23.29 -31.40
CA ASP A 136 3.54 -21.85 -31.69
C ASP A 136 2.14 -21.24 -31.62
N LYS A 137 1.13 -21.97 -32.16
CA LYS A 137 -0.26 -21.56 -32.10
C LYS A 137 -0.77 -21.48 -30.65
N LEU A 138 -0.56 -22.53 -29.85
CA LEU A 138 -1.00 -22.56 -28.45
C LEU A 138 -0.28 -21.49 -27.61
N ASN A 139 1.02 -21.29 -27.82
CA ASN A 139 1.78 -20.25 -27.13
C ASN A 139 1.26 -18.85 -27.46
N ASN A 140 0.92 -18.60 -28.73
CA ASN A 140 0.32 -17.33 -29.15
C ASN A 140 -1.07 -17.11 -28.56
N GLU A 141 -1.90 -18.15 -28.45
CA GLU A 141 -3.21 -18.08 -27.77
C GLU A 141 -3.02 -17.82 -26.27
N TYR A 142 -2.11 -18.54 -25.61
CA TYR A 142 -1.80 -18.41 -24.18
C TYR A 142 -1.27 -17.01 -23.83
N LYS A 143 -0.37 -16.45 -24.64
CA LYS A 143 0.17 -15.09 -24.44
C LYS A 143 -0.89 -14.00 -24.53
N LYS A 144 -1.95 -14.22 -25.31
CA LYS A 144 -3.08 -13.28 -25.45
C LYS A 144 -4.18 -13.51 -24.41
N ALA A 145 -4.09 -14.59 -23.64
CA ALA A 145 -5.13 -14.96 -22.70
C ALA A 145 -5.15 -14.04 -21.49
N LEU A 146 -6.35 -13.63 -21.10
CA LEU A 146 -6.60 -13.05 -19.79
C LEU A 146 -6.50 -14.18 -18.76
N THR A 147 -5.64 -14.01 -17.75
CA THR A 147 -5.38 -15.02 -16.71
C THR A 147 -5.32 -14.34 -15.35
N TYR A 148 -6.06 -14.88 -14.39
CA TYR A 148 -6.03 -14.52 -12.98
C TYR A 148 -5.49 -15.70 -12.20
N TRP A 149 -4.55 -15.48 -11.30
CA TRP A 149 -4.00 -16.54 -10.48
C TRP A 149 -3.67 -16.09 -9.06
N ALA A 150 -3.78 -17.02 -8.11
CA ALA A 150 -3.42 -16.81 -6.71
C ALA A 150 -2.79 -18.08 -6.11
N ILE A 151 -1.84 -17.89 -5.21
CA ILE A 151 -1.26 -18.93 -4.35
C ILE A 151 -1.64 -18.61 -2.91
N ILE A 152 -2.29 -19.56 -2.24
CA ILE A 152 -2.90 -19.36 -0.93
C ILE A 152 -2.41 -20.47 0.01
N ASP A 153 -1.92 -20.10 1.19
CA ASP A 153 -1.53 -21.05 2.22
C ASP A 153 -2.76 -21.87 2.68
N GLU A 154 -2.67 -23.20 2.62
CA GLU A 154 -3.80 -24.10 2.91
C GLU A 154 -4.32 -23.92 4.35
N LYS A 155 -3.43 -23.65 5.31
CA LYS A 155 -3.80 -23.64 6.73
C LYS A 155 -4.41 -22.32 7.15
N SER A 156 -3.83 -21.20 6.72
CA SER A 156 -4.20 -19.86 7.17
C SER A 156 -5.13 -19.12 6.22
N GLY A 157 -5.23 -19.54 4.95
CA GLY A 157 -5.90 -18.74 3.94
C GLY A 157 -5.13 -17.48 3.54
N LYS A 158 -3.89 -17.30 4.02
CA LYS A 158 -3.05 -16.17 3.64
C LYS A 158 -2.66 -16.27 2.17
N ILE A 159 -2.80 -15.17 1.44
CA ILE A 159 -2.36 -15.07 0.05
C ILE A 159 -0.86 -14.85 0.03
N LEU A 160 -0.15 -15.78 -0.58
CA LEU A 160 1.30 -15.74 -0.74
C LEU A 160 1.70 -15.08 -2.06
N ASN A 161 0.82 -15.14 -3.05
CA ASN A 161 1.05 -14.53 -4.36
C ASN A 161 -0.27 -14.32 -5.08
N ILE A 162 -0.38 -13.24 -5.85
CA ILE A 162 -1.55 -12.98 -6.67
C ILE A 162 -1.14 -12.20 -7.91
N GLY A 163 -1.75 -12.50 -9.05
CA GLY A 163 -1.46 -11.75 -10.26
C GLY A 163 -2.53 -11.88 -11.33
N MET A 164 -2.49 -10.93 -12.25
CA MET A 164 -3.27 -10.93 -13.47
C MET A 164 -2.37 -10.69 -14.69
N ARG A 165 -2.68 -11.39 -15.77
CA ARG A 165 -2.05 -11.20 -17.08
C ARG A 165 -3.13 -10.94 -18.11
N ASP A 166 -2.97 -9.90 -18.91
CA ASP A 166 -3.85 -9.57 -20.04
C ASP A 166 -3.00 -9.10 -21.23
N GLY A 167 -2.57 -10.06 -22.05
CA GLY A 167 -1.76 -9.83 -23.25
C GLY A 167 -0.42 -9.13 -22.98
N ARG A 168 -0.48 -7.80 -22.89
CA ARG A 168 0.66 -6.90 -22.66
C ARG A 168 0.85 -6.50 -21.20
N ARG A 169 -0.17 -6.65 -20.34
CA ARG A 169 -0.08 -6.29 -18.93
C ARG A 169 0.20 -7.55 -18.12
N ASN A 170 1.22 -7.49 -17.28
CA ASN A 170 1.52 -8.51 -16.30
C ASN A 170 1.67 -7.82 -14.95
N SER A 171 0.65 -7.92 -14.12
CA SER A 171 0.62 -7.34 -12.78
C SER A 171 0.66 -8.48 -11.79
N LYS A 172 1.66 -8.48 -10.92
CA LYS A 172 1.88 -9.52 -9.91
C LYS A 172 2.26 -8.85 -8.60
N LEU A 173 1.76 -9.39 -7.51
CA LEU A 173 2.17 -9.04 -6.15
C LEU A 173 2.68 -10.30 -5.47
N SER A 174 3.97 -10.31 -5.18
CA SER A 174 4.64 -11.28 -4.30
C SER A 174 4.17 -11.14 -2.85
N ASN A 175 4.48 -12.12 -1.99
CA ASN A 175 4.16 -12.06 -0.56
C ASN A 175 4.70 -10.78 0.10
N GLU A 176 5.92 -10.36 -0.24
CA GLU A 176 6.52 -9.14 0.30
C GLU A 176 5.76 -7.88 -0.16
N GLU A 177 5.34 -7.83 -1.42
CA GLU A 177 4.54 -6.72 -1.96
C GLU A 177 3.13 -6.69 -1.36
N LEU A 178 2.55 -7.87 -1.09
CA LEU A 178 1.28 -8.02 -0.38
C LEU A 178 1.38 -7.51 1.05
N GLU A 179 2.40 -7.92 1.80
CA GLU A 179 2.64 -7.45 3.18
C GLU A 179 2.83 -5.93 3.24
N LYS A 180 3.57 -5.35 2.28
CA LYS A 180 3.71 -3.90 2.14
C LYS A 180 2.37 -3.22 1.84
N THR A 181 1.57 -3.81 0.96
CA THR A 181 0.25 -3.27 0.58
C THR A 181 -0.73 -3.36 1.75
N GLU A 182 -0.77 -4.47 2.47
CA GLU A 182 -1.60 -4.64 3.66
C GLU A 182 -1.22 -3.66 4.77
N THR A 183 0.09 -3.47 4.99
CA THR A 183 0.59 -2.44 5.91
C THR A 183 0.07 -1.06 5.50
N LYS A 184 0.26 -0.66 4.23
CA LYS A 184 -0.24 0.64 3.73
C LYS A 184 -1.76 0.79 3.91
N LEU A 185 -2.55 -0.25 3.63
CA LEU A 185 -4.01 -0.22 3.79
C LEU A 185 -4.44 -0.09 5.26
N LYS A 186 -3.74 -0.79 6.16
CA LYS A 186 -3.97 -0.70 7.61
C LYS A 186 -3.67 0.71 8.10
N GLU A 187 -2.50 1.24 7.76
CA GLU A 187 -2.08 2.58 8.19
C GLU A 187 -2.96 3.67 7.56
N LYS A 188 -3.40 3.50 6.30
CA LYS A 188 -4.41 4.36 5.66
C LYS A 188 -5.71 4.41 6.47
N THR A 189 -6.16 3.26 6.95
CA THR A 189 -7.40 3.17 7.76
C THR A 189 -7.24 3.92 9.08
N ILE A 190 -6.07 3.82 9.72
CA ILE A 190 -5.74 4.57 10.93
C ILE A 190 -5.73 6.08 10.62
N ALA A 191 -5.05 6.48 9.55
CA ALA A 191 -4.97 7.87 9.12
C ALA A 191 -6.36 8.49 8.89
N LEU A 192 -7.22 7.80 8.13
CA LEU A 192 -8.58 8.29 7.86
C LEU A 192 -9.41 8.39 9.14
N ASN A 193 -9.33 7.42 10.04
CA ASN A 193 -10.06 7.46 11.31
C ASN A 193 -9.60 8.63 12.20
N GLU A 194 -8.30 8.92 12.26
CA GLU A 194 -7.79 10.06 13.02
C GLU A 194 -8.18 11.39 12.38
N LEU A 195 -8.19 11.46 11.05
CA LEU A 195 -8.67 12.62 10.31
C LEU A 195 -10.17 12.87 10.53
N GLU A 196 -11.01 11.84 10.53
CA GLU A 196 -12.44 11.99 10.84
C GLU A 196 -12.67 12.44 12.30
N LYS A 197 -11.84 11.97 13.24
CA LYS A 197 -11.87 12.44 14.64
C LYS A 197 -11.42 13.90 14.76
N PHE A 198 -10.38 14.28 14.02
CA PHE A 198 -9.88 15.65 13.95
C PHE A 198 -10.96 16.59 13.42
N GLU A 199 -11.58 16.24 12.29
CA GLU A 199 -12.64 17.01 11.65
C GLU A 199 -13.98 16.97 12.42
N GLY A 200 -14.18 15.98 13.28
CA GLY A 200 -15.44 15.74 13.97
C GLY A 200 -16.59 15.29 13.05
N LYS A 201 -16.28 14.84 11.84
CA LYS A 201 -17.24 14.38 10.81
C LYS A 201 -16.60 13.31 9.93
N LYS A 202 -17.44 12.53 9.23
CA LYS A 202 -16.96 11.61 8.20
C LYS A 202 -16.41 12.36 6.99
N ILE A 203 -15.36 11.81 6.39
CA ILE A 203 -14.68 12.44 5.25
C ILE A 203 -14.87 11.56 4.02
N ASP A 204 -15.42 12.16 2.97
CA ASP A 204 -15.56 11.50 1.68
C ASP A 204 -14.33 11.79 0.81
N ILE A 205 -13.42 10.81 0.73
CA ILE A 205 -12.22 10.86 -0.11
C ILE A 205 -12.44 10.24 -1.50
N THR A 206 -13.65 9.81 -1.86
CA THR A 206 -13.87 9.00 -3.08
C THR A 206 -13.57 9.73 -4.40
N LYS A 207 -13.58 11.07 -4.37
CA LYS A 207 -13.28 11.94 -5.52
C LYS A 207 -11.95 12.67 -5.39
N LEU A 208 -11.14 12.32 -4.39
CA LEU A 208 -9.83 12.92 -4.17
C LEU A 208 -8.74 12.02 -4.75
N ASN A 209 -7.69 12.64 -5.24
CA ASN A 209 -6.43 11.99 -5.57
C ASN A 209 -5.76 11.57 -4.26
N GLU A 210 -5.23 10.36 -4.24
CA GLU A 210 -4.56 9.79 -3.08
C GLU A 210 -3.08 9.62 -3.35
N GLU A 211 -2.25 10.16 -2.45
CA GLU A 211 -0.82 9.94 -2.43
C GLU A 211 -0.41 9.30 -1.10
N ILE A 212 0.41 8.24 -1.18
CA ILE A 212 0.95 7.53 -0.01
C ILE A 212 2.47 7.49 -0.11
N ASN A 213 3.13 8.31 0.69
CA ASN A 213 4.58 8.42 0.74
C ASN A 213 5.13 7.67 1.96
N VAL A 214 6.30 7.06 1.78
CA VAL A 214 7.05 6.41 2.87
C VAL A 214 8.41 7.08 2.95
N LYS A 215 8.60 7.94 3.96
CA LYS A 215 9.83 8.70 4.18
C LYS A 215 10.47 8.25 5.48
N GLY A 216 11.54 7.45 5.39
CA GLY A 216 12.23 6.91 6.55
C GLY A 216 11.28 6.13 7.49
N ASN A 217 11.02 6.70 8.67
CA ASN A 217 10.16 6.11 9.70
C ASN A 217 8.72 6.65 9.69
N GLU A 218 8.27 7.25 8.59
CA GLU A 218 6.94 7.87 8.50
C GLU A 218 6.13 7.33 7.31
N PHE A 219 4.82 7.19 7.54
CA PHE A 219 3.81 7.10 6.49
C PHE A 219 3.11 8.46 6.37
N GLU A 220 3.11 9.02 5.17
CA GLU A 220 2.43 10.28 4.86
C GLU A 220 1.30 9.96 3.87
N PHE A 221 0.08 10.34 4.24
CA PHE A 221 -1.12 10.19 3.44
C PHE A 221 -1.63 11.57 3.07
N VAL A 222 -1.84 11.80 1.78
CA VAL A 222 -2.41 13.06 1.27
C VAL A 222 -3.61 12.74 0.38
N TRP A 223 -4.71 13.44 0.61
CA TRP A 223 -5.90 13.41 -0.23
C TRP A 223 -6.22 14.81 -0.73
N SER A 224 -6.14 15.03 -2.03
CA SER A 224 -6.37 16.36 -2.62
C SER A 224 -7.23 16.30 -3.89
N ASN A 225 -7.89 17.40 -4.25
CA ASN A 225 -8.55 17.50 -5.56
C ASN A 225 -7.63 18.13 -6.60
N ASP A 226 -7.81 17.76 -7.87
CA ASP A 226 -7.23 18.54 -8.96
C ASP A 226 -7.81 19.95 -8.96
N VAL A 227 -6.94 20.94 -8.93
CA VAL A 227 -7.29 22.35 -9.05
C VAL A 227 -7.09 22.73 -10.51
N ASP A 228 -8.18 23.07 -11.21
CA ASP A 228 -8.10 23.59 -12.57
C ASP A 228 -7.59 25.05 -12.53
N TRP A 229 -6.29 25.21 -12.69
CA TRP A 229 -5.63 26.51 -12.75
C TRP A 229 -5.91 27.28 -14.04
N THR A 230 -6.40 26.60 -15.09
CA THR A 230 -6.61 27.19 -16.42
C THR A 230 -7.97 27.83 -16.59
N ASN A 231 -8.97 27.38 -15.83
CA ASN A 231 -10.32 27.91 -15.92
C ASN A 231 -10.46 29.19 -15.11
N ASN A 232 -10.88 30.28 -15.77
CA ASN A 232 -10.98 31.62 -15.20
C ASN A 232 -12.27 31.78 -14.38
N THR A 233 -12.62 30.78 -13.58
CA THR A 233 -13.80 30.81 -12.72
C THR A 233 -13.63 31.87 -11.64
N LYS A 234 -14.75 32.42 -11.17
CA LYS A 234 -14.75 33.43 -10.09
C LYS A 234 -14.27 32.85 -8.75
N GLU A 235 -14.47 31.55 -8.56
CA GLU A 235 -14.10 30.82 -7.35
C GLU A 235 -13.49 29.46 -7.74
N ARG A 236 -12.46 29.05 -7.00
CA ARG A 236 -11.83 27.74 -7.10
C ARG A 236 -11.80 27.13 -5.71
N LYS A 237 -12.09 25.83 -5.62
CA LYS A 237 -12.06 25.09 -4.37
C LYS A 237 -10.81 24.20 -4.33
N VAL A 238 -9.99 24.41 -3.32
CA VAL A 238 -8.85 23.55 -2.99
C VAL A 238 -9.23 22.77 -1.74
N ILE A 239 -9.13 21.46 -1.84
CA ILE A 239 -9.34 20.49 -0.77
C ILE A 239 -8.04 19.72 -0.68
N GLU A 240 -7.44 19.76 0.50
CA GLU A 240 -6.31 18.94 0.86
C GLU A 240 -6.54 18.40 2.27
N TYR A 241 -6.30 17.11 2.46
CA TYR A 241 -6.20 16.49 3.77
C TYR A 241 -4.88 15.78 3.86
N TYR A 242 -4.23 15.84 5.00
CA TYR A 242 -2.97 15.14 5.22
C TYR A 242 -2.90 14.52 6.61
N VAL A 243 -2.22 13.38 6.68
CA VAL A 243 -1.90 12.69 7.94
C VAL A 243 -0.52 12.05 7.82
N THR A 244 0.33 12.32 8.80
CA THR A 244 1.65 11.69 8.93
C THR A 244 1.68 10.83 10.19
N ILE A 245 2.05 9.56 10.05
CA ILE A 245 2.10 8.56 11.12
C ILE A 245 3.53 8.05 11.28
N ASN A 246 4.04 8.01 12.51
CA ASN A 246 5.29 7.32 12.82
C ASN A 246 5.09 5.79 12.72
N LYS A 247 5.90 5.13 11.90
CA LYS A 247 5.76 3.69 11.58
C LYS A 247 6.02 2.76 12.75
N GLU A 248 6.90 3.17 13.67
CA GLU A 248 7.29 2.35 14.81
C GLU A 248 6.28 2.49 15.96
N THR A 249 5.82 3.72 16.22
CA THR A 249 4.97 4.00 17.38
C THR A 249 3.49 4.06 17.05
N GLY A 250 3.13 4.25 15.78
CA GLY A 250 1.75 4.53 15.34
C GLY A 250 1.25 5.91 15.74
N GLU A 251 2.11 6.79 16.27
CA GLU A 251 1.72 8.12 16.70
C GLU A 251 1.53 9.07 15.50
N ILE A 252 0.44 9.84 15.53
CA ILE A 252 0.22 10.95 14.59
C ILE A 252 1.27 12.03 14.85
N GLN A 253 2.09 12.28 13.83
CA GLN A 253 3.09 13.37 13.80
C GLN A 253 2.50 14.61 13.15
N GLU A 254 1.64 14.46 12.16
CA GLU A 254 1.00 15.57 11.46
C GLU A 254 -0.42 15.22 11.06
N ILE A 255 -1.31 16.20 11.11
CA ILE A 255 -2.70 16.07 10.68
C ILE A 255 -3.26 17.43 10.33
N GLY A 256 -4.03 17.53 9.26
CA GLY A 256 -4.70 18.79 8.93
C GLY A 256 -5.58 18.73 7.70
N ASN A 257 -6.25 19.87 7.46
CA ASN A 257 -7.12 20.12 6.33
C ASN A 257 -6.83 21.50 5.69
N GLY A 258 -6.40 21.50 4.44
CA GLY A 258 -6.34 22.70 3.60
C GLY A 258 -7.62 22.83 2.79
N ASN A 259 -8.66 23.46 3.36
CA ASN A 259 -9.92 23.69 2.65
C ASN A 259 -10.06 25.18 2.31
N GLU A 260 -9.59 25.58 1.12
CA GLU A 260 -9.59 26.97 0.68
C GLU A 260 -10.56 27.22 -0.48
N ILE A 261 -11.26 28.35 -0.42
CA ILE A 261 -12.01 28.90 -1.56
C ILE A 261 -11.24 30.11 -2.08
N LEU A 262 -10.49 29.90 -3.15
CA LEU A 262 -9.73 30.96 -3.82
C LEU A 262 -10.68 31.77 -4.70
N LYS A 263 -10.88 33.05 -4.38
CA LYS A 263 -11.66 33.98 -5.19
C LYS A 263 -10.75 34.80 -6.08
N ASN A 264 -11.10 34.91 -7.37
CA ASN A 264 -10.44 35.82 -8.29
C ASN A 264 -10.82 37.27 -7.96
N SER A 265 -10.19 37.85 -6.93
CA SER A 265 -10.44 39.23 -6.51
C SER A 265 -9.13 40.03 -6.54
N ALA A 266 -9.19 41.24 -7.09
CA ALA A 266 -8.03 42.14 -7.19
C ALA A 266 -7.62 42.76 -5.83
N LYS A 267 -8.30 42.44 -4.73
CA LYS A 267 -7.97 42.93 -3.39
C LYS A 267 -7.55 41.74 -2.52
N GLN A 268 -6.33 41.82 -1.98
CA GLN A 268 -5.89 40.90 -0.94
C GLN A 268 -6.86 40.97 0.26
N PRO A 269 -7.37 39.83 0.76
CA PRO A 269 -8.15 39.83 1.99
C PRO A 269 -7.23 40.26 3.15
N THR A 270 -7.70 41.20 3.97
CA THR A 270 -7.04 41.54 5.23
C THR A 270 -7.68 40.73 6.36
N TYR A 271 -6.89 39.95 7.08
CA TYR A 271 -7.40 39.14 8.19
C TYR A 271 -7.35 39.90 9.53
N PRO A 272 -8.20 39.55 10.51
CA PRO A 272 -8.15 40.15 11.84
C PRO A 272 -6.78 39.93 12.48
N ASN A 273 -6.31 40.90 13.26
CA ASN A 273 -5.13 40.70 14.08
C ASN A 273 -5.54 39.96 15.36
N TYR A 274 -5.07 38.72 15.51
CA TYR A 274 -5.35 37.91 16.69
C TYR A 274 -4.37 38.21 17.82
N SER A 275 -4.92 38.31 19.03
CA SER A 275 -4.08 38.41 20.22
C SER A 275 -3.38 37.06 20.49
N THR A 276 -2.16 37.12 20.99
CA THR A 276 -1.41 35.93 21.42
C THR A 276 -2.20 35.08 22.42
N GLU A 277 -2.97 35.71 23.33
CA GLU A 277 -3.74 35.01 24.36
C GLU A 277 -4.95 34.25 23.78
N GLU A 278 -5.61 34.81 22.77
CA GLU A 278 -6.70 34.14 22.08
C GLU A 278 -6.20 32.90 21.31
N GLY A 279 -5.11 33.04 20.55
CA GLY A 279 -4.49 31.92 19.86
C GLY A 279 -4.03 30.81 20.80
N LYS A 280 -3.37 31.17 21.92
CA LYS A 280 -3.00 30.23 22.99
C LYS A 280 -4.19 29.45 23.50
N LYS A 281 -5.31 30.14 23.78
CA LYS A 281 -6.52 29.52 24.29
C LYS A 281 -7.11 28.51 23.30
N ILE A 282 -7.25 28.89 22.03
CA ILE A 282 -7.77 28.02 20.97
C ILE A 282 -6.91 26.75 20.85
N ALA A 283 -5.59 26.92 20.73
CA ALA A 283 -4.67 25.81 20.59
C ALA A 283 -4.66 24.89 21.83
N PHE A 284 -4.68 25.46 23.04
CA PHE A 284 -4.70 24.68 24.28
C PHE A 284 -6.00 23.89 24.44
N ASP A 285 -7.16 24.52 24.19
CA ASP A 285 -8.47 23.88 24.25
C ASP A 285 -8.56 22.73 23.23
N PHE A 286 -8.02 22.93 22.03
CA PHE A 286 -7.93 21.90 20.99
C PHE A 286 -7.07 20.70 21.43
N ILE A 287 -5.83 20.95 21.88
CA ILE A 287 -4.91 19.89 22.33
C ILE A 287 -5.55 19.07 23.47
N LYS A 288 -6.20 19.76 24.42
CA LYS A 288 -6.93 19.13 25.53
C LYS A 288 -8.10 18.26 25.06
N LYS A 289 -8.93 18.78 24.16
CA LYS A 289 -10.10 18.08 23.60
C LYS A 289 -9.71 16.78 22.93
N HIS A 290 -8.63 16.79 22.15
CA HIS A 290 -8.16 15.64 21.38
C HIS A 290 -7.15 14.75 22.15
N LYS A 291 -6.79 15.14 23.38
CA LYS A 291 -5.84 14.41 24.25
C LYS A 291 -4.49 14.14 23.57
N TYR A 292 -4.00 15.11 22.79
CA TYR A 292 -2.71 14.95 22.10
C TYR A 292 -1.50 15.04 23.04
N VAL A 293 -1.69 15.52 24.27
CA VAL A 293 -0.67 15.48 25.31
C VAL A 293 -1.26 14.76 26.51
N ALA A 294 -0.56 13.72 27.00
CA ALA A 294 -1.04 12.89 28.10
C ALA A 294 -1.17 13.68 29.41
N ASN A 295 -0.22 14.56 29.68
CA ASN A 295 -0.20 15.42 30.86
C ASN A 295 -0.15 16.90 30.45
N MET A 296 -1.31 17.56 30.52
CA MET A 296 -1.42 18.98 30.17
C MET A 296 -0.58 19.90 31.07
N ASN A 297 -0.18 19.46 32.27
CA ASN A 297 0.67 20.26 33.16
C ASN A 297 2.11 20.41 32.64
N ASP A 298 2.54 19.52 31.75
CA ASP A 298 3.86 19.57 31.14
C ASP A 298 3.91 20.57 29.98
N MET A 299 2.75 21.07 29.54
CA MET A 299 2.67 22.01 28.44
C MET A 299 3.13 23.41 28.85
N LYS A 300 4.13 23.93 28.14
CA LYS A 300 4.58 25.31 28.27
C LYS A 300 4.55 25.98 26.91
N PHE A 301 3.93 27.15 26.86
CA PHE A 301 3.92 27.98 25.66
C PHE A 301 5.36 28.27 25.23
N LEU A 302 5.65 28.05 23.95
CA LEU A 302 6.95 28.28 23.35
C LEU A 302 6.94 29.57 22.53
N ARG A 303 6.06 29.65 21.53
CA ARG A 303 5.97 30.79 20.62
C ARG A 303 4.63 30.89 19.93
N TYR A 304 4.37 32.07 19.40
CA TYR A 304 3.25 32.42 18.55
C TYR A 304 3.80 33.02 17.26
N MET A 305 3.37 32.48 16.12
CA MET A 305 3.79 32.96 14.80
C MET A 305 2.56 33.41 14.04
N ASN A 306 2.41 34.72 13.90
CA ASN A 306 1.42 35.33 13.03
C ASN A 306 2.12 35.75 11.74
N ALA A 307 2.46 34.77 10.91
CA ALA A 307 3.11 35.03 9.63
C ALA A 307 2.11 35.77 8.74
N ASP A 308 2.47 37.00 8.35
CA ASP A 308 1.80 37.86 7.37
C ASP A 308 0.30 38.22 7.61
N PRO A 309 -0.07 39.50 7.66
CA PRO A 309 -1.47 39.93 7.65
C PRO A 309 -2.30 39.43 6.45
N GLU A 310 -1.64 39.08 5.34
CA GLU A 310 -2.24 38.54 4.12
C GLU A 310 -2.40 37.01 4.14
N ILE A 311 -1.75 36.31 5.07
CA ILE A 311 -1.91 34.86 5.24
C ILE A 311 -3.02 34.61 6.25
N ALA A 312 -3.98 33.74 5.91
CA ALA A 312 -5.11 33.40 6.77
C ALA A 312 -4.76 32.51 7.97
N LEU A 313 -3.47 32.34 8.29
CA LEU A 313 -2.99 31.30 9.21
C LEU A 313 -2.09 31.88 10.28
N PHE A 314 -2.27 31.45 11.53
CA PHE A 314 -1.28 31.63 12.58
C PHE A 314 -0.97 30.32 13.27
N GLU A 315 0.20 30.26 13.90
CA GLU A 315 0.71 29.05 14.54
C GLU A 315 0.96 29.30 16.02
N VAL A 316 0.68 28.28 16.84
CA VAL A 316 0.94 28.28 18.28
C VAL A 316 1.72 27.04 18.65
N ASP A 317 2.90 27.23 19.25
CA ASP A 317 3.76 26.14 19.67
C ASP A 317 3.76 25.99 21.20
N PHE A 318 3.66 24.75 21.67
CA PHE A 318 3.87 24.37 23.06
C PHE A 318 4.95 23.30 23.16
N THR A 319 5.84 23.42 24.13
CA THR A 319 6.66 22.29 24.59
C THR A 319 5.83 21.41 25.52
N TYR A 320 6.06 20.09 25.54
CA TYR A 320 5.31 19.18 26.42
C TYR A 320 6.16 18.03 27.00
N GLY A 321 7.48 18.23 27.08
CA GLY A 321 8.42 17.28 27.65
C GLY A 321 9.68 17.13 26.82
N LYS A 322 10.46 16.08 27.11
CA LYS A 322 11.65 15.70 26.35
C LYS A 322 11.52 14.27 25.83
N ASP A 323 12.22 13.98 24.75
CA ASP A 323 12.46 12.63 24.30
C ASP A 323 13.49 11.94 25.21
N GLU A 324 13.20 10.71 25.63
CA GLU A 324 14.06 9.99 26.58
C GLU A 324 15.40 9.56 25.97
N LYS A 325 15.44 9.36 24.64
CA LYS A 325 16.65 8.87 23.96
C LYS A 325 17.54 10.00 23.48
N THR A 326 16.94 11.06 22.94
CA THR A 326 17.66 12.15 22.28
C THR A 326 17.75 13.41 23.14
N GLU A 327 17.03 13.46 24.27
CA GLU A 327 16.86 14.65 25.12
C GLU A 327 16.27 15.88 24.40
N ASN A 328 15.85 15.71 23.14
CA ASN A 328 15.26 16.77 22.36
C ASN A 328 13.92 17.20 22.96
N THR A 329 13.60 18.49 22.84
CA THR A 329 12.36 19.04 23.35
C THR A 329 11.21 18.61 22.44
N LYS A 330 10.17 18.03 23.03
CA LYS A 330 8.93 17.69 22.31
C LYS A 330 8.09 18.95 22.14
N VAL A 331 7.79 19.29 20.90
CA VAL A 331 7.00 20.47 20.52
C VAL A 331 5.75 20.01 19.80
N ILE A 332 4.60 20.54 20.20
CA ILE A 332 3.34 20.44 19.48
C ILE A 332 2.98 21.83 18.95
N ARG A 333 2.67 21.88 17.66
CA ARG A 333 2.26 23.07 16.91
C ARG A 333 0.82 22.92 16.48
N VAL A 334 0.05 23.99 16.62
CA VAL A 334 -1.34 24.07 16.15
C VAL A 334 -1.45 25.19 15.13
N TYR A 335 -2.10 24.90 14.00
CA TYR A 335 -2.34 25.84 12.91
C TYR A 335 -3.80 26.28 12.94
N ILE A 336 -4.06 27.59 12.98
CA ILE A 336 -5.40 28.16 13.18
C ILE A 336 -5.70 29.16 12.07
N ASP A 337 -6.87 29.00 11.45
CA ASP A 337 -7.39 29.89 10.41
C ASP A 337 -7.95 31.17 11.05
N LYS A 338 -7.39 32.32 10.66
CA LYS A 338 -7.76 33.67 11.14
C LYS A 338 -9.17 34.07 10.74
N SER A 339 -9.74 33.49 9.69
CA SER A 339 -11.04 33.88 9.17
C SER A 339 -12.19 33.37 10.05
N ASN A 340 -12.01 32.24 10.72
CA ASN A 340 -13.06 31.50 11.42
C ASN A 340 -12.64 30.94 12.80
N ASN A 341 -11.36 31.03 13.18
CA ASN A 341 -10.78 30.43 14.39
C ASN A 341 -10.77 28.91 14.43
N ASP A 342 -10.93 28.25 13.28
CA ASP A 342 -10.86 26.81 13.20
C ASP A 342 -9.41 26.34 13.21
N VAL A 343 -9.15 25.24 13.92
CA VAL A 343 -7.86 24.55 13.85
C VAL A 343 -7.83 23.76 12.55
N VAL A 344 -6.93 24.17 11.65
CA VAL A 344 -6.77 23.55 10.33
C VAL A 344 -5.61 22.55 10.28
N GLY A 345 -4.80 22.47 11.34
CA GLY A 345 -3.79 21.46 11.43
C GLY A 345 -3.11 21.37 12.79
N MET A 346 -2.34 20.30 12.96
CA MET A 346 -1.48 20.07 14.10
C MET A 346 -0.24 19.30 13.66
N SER A 347 0.93 19.65 14.20
CA SER A 347 2.16 18.89 14.02
C SER A 347 2.91 18.68 15.34
N ARG A 348 3.60 17.55 15.44
CA ARG A 348 4.52 17.21 16.52
C ARG A 348 5.91 17.08 15.94
N ARG A 349 6.89 17.61 16.67
CA ARG A 349 8.29 17.53 16.27
C ARG A 349 9.23 17.61 17.46
N PHE A 350 10.48 17.25 17.20
CA PHE A 350 11.57 17.40 18.14
C PHE A 350 12.38 18.64 17.78
N GLU A 351 12.62 19.52 18.74
CA GLU A 351 13.55 20.63 18.59
C GLU A 351 14.77 20.39 19.46
N THR A 352 15.96 20.46 18.85
CA THR A 352 17.22 20.45 19.58
C THR A 352 17.28 21.69 20.45
N THR A 353 17.51 21.50 21.75
CA THR A 353 17.86 22.61 22.64
C THR A 353 19.18 23.19 22.15
N ASN A 354 19.14 24.30 21.41
CA ASN A 354 20.35 25.08 21.19
C ASN A 354 20.71 25.72 22.53
N THR A 355 21.53 25.04 23.33
CA THR A 355 22.37 25.67 24.34
C THR A 355 23.38 26.56 23.63
N ASN A 356 22.92 27.72 23.18
CA ASN A 356 23.74 28.88 22.88
C ASN A 356 22.98 30.11 23.40
N GLU A 357 22.74 30.14 24.72
CA GLU A 357 22.78 31.38 25.46
C GLU A 357 24.26 31.75 25.65
N ASN A 358 24.89 32.21 24.57
CA ASN A 358 26.03 33.09 24.66
C ASN A 358 25.49 34.52 24.50
N ASN A 359 25.67 35.31 25.56
CA ASN A 359 25.57 36.77 25.63
C ASN A 359 24.16 37.40 25.53
N LYS A 360 23.56 37.67 26.69
CA LYS A 360 23.31 39.05 27.11
C LYS A 360 23.19 39.20 28.62
#